data_AF-A0A0F8XXG2-F1
#
_entry.id   AF-A0A0F8XXG2-F1
#
_cell.length_a   1.000
_cell.length_b   1.000
_cell.length_c   1.000
_cell.angle_alpha   90.00
_cell.angle_beta   90.00
_cell.angle_gamma   90.00
#
_symmetry.space_group_name_H-M   'P 1'
#
loop_
_entity.id
_entity.type
_entity.pdbx_description
1 polymer ?
#
loop_
_entity_poly.entity_id
_entity_poly.type
_entity_poly.pdbx_seq_one_letter_code
_entity_poly.pdbx_strand_id
1 'polypeptide(L)'
;ERGIGCLGVSFGTPQEYQQRVKDYRRIIRNCEPVGEFVNEQVNGVTFLYVDETDEEAETWGSRLAFTFAYYAAHLVGISSVYPTPAYKTPGLLFGIRRGTEERAPGGGGVIREGMAIGSPQTVIRNLKMWQEVDVDRMVFIINTGEQIPQERVLRSLRLFAEHVMPAFDKEAPAPRPKARARRLARPPMP
;
A
#
# COMPACT_ATOMS: atom_id res chain seq x y z
N GLU A 1 7.07 18.69 -12.95
CA GLU A 1 7.54 19.44 -14.14
C GLU A 1 7.12 18.83 -15.47
N ARG A 2 7.04 17.50 -15.61
CA ARG A 2 6.73 16.83 -16.90
C ARG A 2 5.28 16.35 -17.10
N GLY A 3 4.35 16.74 -16.22
CA GLY A 3 2.95 16.32 -16.30
C GLY A 3 2.69 14.83 -16.07
N ILE A 4 3.57 14.15 -15.32
CA ILE A 4 3.46 12.73 -14.99
C ILE A 4 2.93 12.56 -13.56
N GLY A 5 2.10 11.53 -13.35
CA GLY A 5 1.60 11.13 -12.04
C GLY A 5 2.72 10.78 -11.06
N CYS A 6 2.41 10.82 -9.77
CA CYS A 6 3.34 10.43 -8.71
C CYS A 6 2.91 9.09 -8.11
N LEU A 7 3.83 8.14 -8.01
CA LEU A 7 3.67 6.97 -7.15
C LEU A 7 4.63 7.09 -5.98
N GLY A 8 4.06 7.27 -4.80
CA GLY A 8 4.79 7.42 -3.57
C GLY A 8 4.98 6.11 -2.82
N VAL A 9 6.23 5.79 -2.50
CA VAL A 9 6.55 4.59 -1.72
C VAL A 9 6.47 4.92 -0.22
N SER A 10 5.56 4.25 0.49
CA SER A 10 5.07 4.60 1.83
C SER A 10 5.82 3.97 2.99
N PHE A 11 7.15 3.95 2.92
CA PHE A 11 7.91 3.64 4.13
C PHE A 11 7.83 4.79 5.18
N GLY A 12 7.14 5.88 4.84
CA GLY A 12 6.84 7.00 5.74
C GLY A 12 5.36 7.14 6.08
N THR A 13 5.06 7.97 7.09
CA THR A 13 3.68 8.26 7.53
C THR A 13 2.99 9.26 6.58
N PRO A 14 1.64 9.37 6.61
CA PRO A 14 0.92 10.36 5.82
C PRO A 14 1.47 11.79 6.00
N GLN A 15 1.82 12.16 7.22
CA GLN A 15 2.34 13.48 7.58
C GLN A 15 3.72 13.75 6.95
N GLU A 16 4.61 12.74 6.93
CA GLU A 16 5.91 12.83 6.24
C GLU A 16 5.72 13.00 4.72
N TYR A 17 4.61 12.49 4.19
CA TYR A 17 4.24 12.60 2.78
C TYR A 17 3.64 13.96 2.40
N GLN A 18 3.01 14.64 3.35
CA GLN A 18 2.21 15.84 3.11
C GLN A 18 2.98 16.94 2.36
N GLN A 19 4.22 17.23 2.76
CA GLN A 19 5.01 18.27 2.10
C GLN A 19 5.33 17.89 0.65
N ARG A 20 5.62 16.61 0.38
CA ARG A 20 5.90 16.11 -0.98
C ARG A 20 4.68 16.23 -1.87
N VAL A 21 3.49 15.92 -1.36
CA VAL A 21 2.23 16.08 -2.11
C VAL A 21 1.97 17.55 -2.41
N LYS A 22 2.13 18.44 -1.41
CA LYS A 22 1.99 19.90 -1.60
C LYS A 22 2.94 20.43 -2.68
N ASP A 23 4.20 20.02 -2.65
CA ASP A 23 5.18 20.42 -3.64
C ASP A 23 4.85 19.87 -5.04
N TYR A 24 4.44 18.61 -5.14
CA TYR A 24 3.97 18.03 -6.39
C TYR A 24 2.80 18.82 -6.98
N ARG A 25 1.75 19.08 -6.19
CA ARG A 25 0.55 19.83 -6.61
C ARG A 25 0.88 21.26 -7.02
N ARG A 26 1.84 21.91 -6.36
CA ARG A 26 2.33 23.25 -6.73
C ARG A 26 3.06 23.22 -8.07
N ILE A 27 3.96 22.27 -8.26
CA ILE A 27 4.84 22.18 -9.43
C ILE A 27 4.04 21.77 -10.68
N ILE A 28 3.10 20.84 -10.55
CA ILE A 28 2.38 20.30 -11.71
C ILE A 28 1.46 21.31 -12.40
N ARG A 29 0.98 22.34 -11.67
CA ARG A 29 0.17 23.44 -12.23
C ARG A 29 0.87 24.21 -13.34
N ASN A 30 2.20 24.27 -13.29
CA ASN A 30 3.03 24.98 -14.27
C ASN A 30 3.92 24.01 -15.05
N CYS A 31 3.47 22.76 -15.25
CA CYS A 31 4.26 21.75 -15.93
C CYS A 31 4.28 21.94 -17.46
N GLU A 32 5.35 21.45 -18.09
CA GLU A 32 5.43 21.22 -19.52
C GLU A 32 5.24 19.72 -19.76
N PRO A 33 4.03 19.25 -20.12
CA PRO A 33 3.73 17.83 -20.23
C PRO A 33 4.57 17.16 -21.32
N VAL A 34 5.08 15.97 -21.02
CA VAL A 34 5.80 15.16 -22.02
C VAL A 34 4.87 14.39 -22.95
N GLY A 35 3.61 14.20 -22.56
CA GLY A 35 2.58 13.48 -23.31
C GLY A 35 1.42 14.37 -23.74
N GLU A 36 0.40 13.75 -24.34
CA GLU A 36 -0.81 14.44 -24.85
C GLU A 36 -1.68 15.06 -23.75
N PHE A 37 -1.52 14.62 -22.51
CA PHE A 37 -2.29 15.09 -21.36
C PHE A 37 -1.42 15.14 -20.09
N VAL A 38 -1.87 15.92 -19.12
CA VAL A 38 -1.28 15.98 -17.79
C VAL A 38 -1.93 14.90 -16.91
N ASN A 39 -1.13 13.94 -16.43
CA ASN A 39 -1.56 13.04 -15.36
C ASN A 39 -1.17 13.65 -14.00
N GLU A 40 -2.16 14.16 -13.28
CA GLU A 40 -1.96 14.76 -11.96
C GLU A 40 -2.23 13.81 -10.78
N GLN A 41 -2.39 12.50 -11.03
CA GLN A 41 -2.71 11.55 -9.97
C GLN A 41 -1.53 11.32 -9.02
N VAL A 42 -1.80 11.43 -7.72
CA VAL A 42 -0.89 11.08 -6.63
C VAL A 42 -1.37 9.79 -5.99
N ASN A 43 -0.54 8.75 -6.12
CA ASN A 43 -0.82 7.43 -5.57
C ASN A 43 0.10 7.16 -4.38
N GLY A 44 -0.44 6.68 -3.26
CA GLY A 44 0.32 6.16 -2.14
C GLY A 44 0.37 4.64 -2.19
N VAL A 45 1.53 4.04 -1.99
CA VAL A 45 1.62 2.59 -1.72
C VAL A 45 1.32 2.36 -0.23
N THR A 46 0.97 1.17 0.24
CA THR A 46 1.05 0.76 1.66
C THR A 46 0.85 -0.74 1.79
N PHE A 47 1.06 -1.33 2.96
CA PHE A 47 0.70 -2.73 3.22
C PHE A 47 -0.78 -2.86 3.54
N LEU A 48 -1.41 -3.93 3.07
CA LEU A 48 -2.80 -4.25 3.38
C LEU A 48 -2.92 -5.62 4.06
N TYR A 49 -3.52 -5.63 5.25
CA TYR A 49 -4.07 -6.83 5.87
C TYR A 49 -5.23 -6.46 6.80
N VAL A 50 -6.41 -7.01 6.53
CA VAL A 50 -7.62 -6.76 7.31
C VAL A 50 -8.03 -8.05 8.01
N ASP A 51 -8.21 -7.98 9.32
CA ASP A 51 -8.81 -9.05 10.11
C ASP A 51 -10.00 -8.51 10.91
N GLU A 52 -10.73 -9.37 11.60
CA GLU A 52 -11.90 -8.94 12.40
C GLU A 52 -11.48 -8.11 13.63
N THR A 53 -10.29 -8.38 14.17
CA THR A 53 -9.72 -7.68 15.32
C THR A 53 -8.35 -7.11 14.97
N ASP A 54 -7.98 -6.01 15.66
CA ASP A 54 -6.65 -5.41 15.49
C ASP A 54 -5.53 -6.36 15.94
N GLU A 55 -5.76 -7.24 16.91
CA GLU A 55 -4.77 -8.19 17.43
C GLU A 55 -4.38 -9.29 16.41
N GLU A 56 -5.38 -9.90 15.75
CA GLU A 56 -5.10 -10.86 14.68
C GLU A 56 -4.46 -10.17 13.47
N ALA A 57 -4.94 -8.96 13.14
CA ALA A 57 -4.37 -8.16 12.07
C ALA A 57 -2.91 -7.77 12.36
N GLU A 58 -2.58 -7.45 13.62
CA GLU A 58 -1.22 -7.17 14.04
C GLU A 58 -0.31 -8.39 13.87
N THR A 59 -0.78 -9.56 14.27
CA THR A 59 -0.02 -10.81 14.16
C THR A 59 0.37 -11.13 12.71
N TRP A 60 -0.58 -11.11 11.79
CA TRP A 60 -0.35 -11.48 10.39
C TRP A 60 0.20 -10.33 9.55
N GLY A 61 -0.29 -9.11 9.77
CA GLY A 61 0.18 -7.92 9.09
C GLY A 61 1.62 -7.54 9.46
N SER A 62 2.04 -7.76 10.71
CA SER A 62 3.45 -7.59 11.10
C SER A 62 4.35 -8.57 10.38
N ARG A 63 3.93 -9.83 10.17
CA ARG A 63 4.69 -10.81 9.38
C ARG A 63 4.86 -10.35 7.93
N LEU A 64 3.77 -9.87 7.31
CA LEU A 64 3.81 -9.29 5.96
C LEU A 64 4.84 -8.16 5.86
N ALA A 65 4.74 -7.16 6.74
CA ALA A 65 5.60 -5.99 6.70
C ALA A 65 7.06 -6.34 7.05
N PHE A 66 7.27 -7.23 8.02
CA PHE A 66 8.60 -7.70 8.41
C PHE A 66 9.28 -8.48 7.27
N THR A 67 8.57 -9.41 6.62
CA THR A 67 9.13 -10.19 5.52
C THR A 67 9.49 -9.31 4.33
N PHE A 68 8.65 -8.32 4.00
CA PHE A 68 8.99 -7.33 3.00
C PHE A 68 10.28 -6.58 3.36
N ALA A 69 10.38 -6.09 4.59
CA ALA A 69 11.55 -5.37 5.08
C ALA A 69 12.83 -6.23 5.03
N TYR A 70 12.71 -7.49 5.43
CA TYR A 70 13.79 -8.47 5.39
C TYR A 70 14.25 -8.76 3.94
N TYR A 71 13.36 -8.82 2.95
CA TYR A 71 13.76 -8.99 1.55
C TYR A 71 14.38 -7.72 0.97
N ALA A 72 13.80 -6.55 1.26
CA ALA A 72 14.35 -5.27 0.84
C ALA A 72 15.77 -5.04 1.40
N ALA A 73 16.09 -5.60 2.57
CA ALA A 73 17.43 -5.61 3.13
C ALA A 73 18.50 -6.15 2.17
N HIS A 74 18.20 -7.26 1.48
CA HIS A 74 19.16 -7.93 0.63
C HIS A 74 19.59 -7.06 -0.56
N LEU A 75 18.70 -6.16 -1.02
CA LEU A 75 19.02 -5.21 -2.08
C LEU A 75 20.14 -4.23 -1.68
N VAL A 76 20.30 -3.95 -0.38
CA VAL A 76 21.40 -3.09 0.11
C VAL A 76 22.74 -3.77 -0.12
N GLY A 77 22.86 -5.06 0.18
CA GLY A 77 24.08 -5.83 -0.08
C GLY A 77 24.40 -5.93 -1.58
N ILE A 78 23.37 -6.02 -2.43
CA ILE A 78 23.57 -6.00 -3.89
C ILE A 78 24.10 -4.64 -4.35
N SER A 79 23.63 -3.54 -3.76
CA SER A 79 24.10 -2.19 -4.13
C SER A 79 25.58 -1.92 -3.82
N SER A 80 26.21 -2.67 -2.89
CA SER A 80 27.64 -2.55 -2.63
C SER A 80 28.51 -3.29 -3.65
N VAL A 81 27.96 -4.32 -4.30
CA VAL A 81 28.62 -5.07 -5.39
C VAL A 81 28.34 -4.43 -6.75
N TYR A 82 27.11 -3.94 -6.96
CA TYR A 82 26.67 -3.27 -8.18
C TYR A 82 26.24 -1.83 -7.85
N PRO A 83 27.16 -0.86 -7.96
CA PRO A 83 26.89 0.52 -7.63
C PRO A 83 25.73 1.07 -8.45
N THR A 84 24.70 1.55 -7.77
CA THR A 84 23.51 2.11 -8.41
C THR A 84 23.10 3.42 -7.72
N PRO A 85 22.67 4.42 -8.49
CA PRO A 85 22.12 5.64 -7.91
C PRO A 85 20.77 5.43 -7.24
N ALA A 86 20.09 4.29 -7.46
CA ALA A 86 18.74 4.02 -6.99
C ALA A 86 18.64 3.60 -5.51
N TYR A 87 19.75 3.32 -4.82
CA TYR A 87 19.75 2.78 -3.44
C TYR A 87 20.92 3.30 -2.60
N LYS A 88 21.15 4.63 -2.60
CA LYS A 88 22.28 5.26 -1.88
C LYS A 88 22.05 5.45 -0.37
N THR A 89 20.81 5.45 0.08
CA THR A 89 20.47 5.62 1.51
C THR A 89 20.72 4.29 2.23
N PRO A 90 21.36 4.27 3.43
CA PRO A 90 21.42 3.08 4.27
C PRO A 90 19.99 2.56 4.42
N GLY A 91 19.70 1.40 3.83
CA GLY A 91 18.37 1.09 3.29
C GLY A 91 17.24 1.04 4.30
N LEU A 92 16.07 0.59 3.83
CA LEU A 92 14.85 0.41 4.62
C LEU A 92 15.10 -0.24 6.01
N LEU A 93 16.04 -1.18 6.11
CA LEU A 93 16.47 -1.77 7.38
C LEU A 93 17.04 -0.78 8.40
N PHE A 94 17.79 0.23 7.99
CA PHE A 94 18.38 1.21 8.91
C PHE A 94 17.31 2.12 9.49
N GLY A 95 16.32 2.49 8.67
CA GLY A 95 15.12 3.22 9.11
C GLY A 95 14.20 2.36 9.99
N ILE A 96 14.07 1.07 9.68
CA ILE A 96 13.31 0.12 10.51
C ILE A 96 14.04 -0.10 11.83
N ARG A 97 15.35 -0.42 11.83
CA ARG A 97 16.17 -0.61 13.04
C ARG A 97 16.14 0.61 13.95
N ARG A 98 16.39 1.82 13.43
CA ARG A 98 16.24 3.05 14.22
C ARG A 98 14.83 3.20 14.78
N GLY A 99 13.80 2.97 13.96
CA GLY A 99 12.41 3.01 14.44
C GLY A 99 12.05 1.93 15.46
N THR A 100 12.74 0.78 15.46
CA THR A 100 12.57 -0.29 16.46
C THR A 100 13.32 0.02 17.76
N GLU A 101 14.52 0.61 17.64
CA GLU A 101 15.41 0.97 18.75
C GLU A 101 14.95 2.24 19.50
N GLU A 102 14.44 3.25 18.78
CA GLU A 102 14.02 4.54 19.36
C GLU A 102 12.70 4.46 20.15
N ARG A 103 11.91 3.38 20.05
CA ARG A 103 10.51 3.35 20.52
C ARG A 103 10.17 2.47 21.73
N ALA A 104 11.14 1.85 22.43
CA ALA A 104 11.08 1.33 23.82
C ALA A 104 11.87 0.01 24.01
N PRO A 105 12.30 -0.33 25.24
CA PRO A 105 12.72 -1.69 25.56
C PRO A 105 11.49 -2.60 25.45
N GLY A 106 11.46 -3.44 24.41
CA GLY A 106 10.29 -4.27 24.07
C GLY A 106 10.05 -4.42 22.57
N GLY A 107 10.75 -3.65 21.72
CA GLY A 107 10.70 -3.77 20.27
C GLY A 107 9.46 -3.08 19.71
N GLY A 108 9.62 -1.83 19.25
CA GLY A 108 8.55 -1.10 18.57
C GLY A 108 8.03 -1.91 17.38
N GLY A 109 6.71 -2.16 17.35
CA GLY A 109 6.08 -2.98 16.31
C GLY A 109 6.33 -2.46 14.89
N VAL A 110 6.26 -3.37 13.92
CA VAL A 110 6.52 -3.07 12.50
C VAL A 110 5.39 -2.23 11.87
N ILE A 111 4.20 -2.23 12.49
CA ILE A 111 3.03 -1.51 12.02
C ILE A 111 3.11 -0.04 12.44
N ARG A 112 2.99 0.85 11.45
CA ARG A 112 3.03 2.31 11.63
C ARG A 112 1.69 2.94 11.28
N GLU A 113 1.48 4.15 11.78
CA GLU A 113 0.36 5.01 11.35
C GLU A 113 0.35 5.16 9.81
N GLY A 114 -0.83 5.05 9.21
CA GLY A 114 -1.01 5.02 7.76
C GLY A 114 -0.85 3.65 7.10
N MET A 115 -0.43 2.60 7.82
CA MET A 115 -0.50 1.24 7.27
C MET A 115 -1.94 0.74 7.24
N ALA A 116 -2.38 0.11 6.14
CA ALA A 116 -3.71 -0.50 6.04
C ALA A 116 -3.73 -1.89 6.68
N ILE A 117 -3.24 -1.98 7.93
CA ILE A 117 -3.19 -3.20 8.72
C ILE A 117 -4.03 -2.98 9.98
N GLY A 118 -5.08 -3.78 10.17
CA GLY A 118 -5.95 -3.68 11.34
C GLY A 118 -7.36 -4.25 11.11
N SER A 119 -8.24 -3.94 12.06
CA SER A 119 -9.70 -4.07 11.88
C SER A 119 -10.21 -3.16 10.75
N PRO A 120 -11.39 -3.40 10.15
CA PRO A 120 -11.93 -2.53 9.11
C PRO A 120 -11.97 -1.06 9.54
N GLN A 121 -12.34 -0.78 10.79
CA GLN A 121 -12.39 0.57 11.33
C GLN A 121 -11.00 1.20 11.43
N THR A 122 -9.98 0.44 11.86
CA THR A 122 -8.60 0.89 11.89
C THR A 122 -8.08 1.22 10.50
N VAL A 123 -8.34 0.34 9.52
CA VAL A 123 -7.94 0.59 8.13
C VAL A 123 -8.63 1.83 7.56
N ILE A 124 -9.93 2.03 7.80
CA ILE A 124 -10.64 3.24 7.37
C ILE A 124 -9.99 4.50 7.98
N ARG A 125 -9.66 4.49 9.28
CA ARG A 125 -9.00 5.64 9.91
C ARG A 125 -7.66 5.94 9.25
N ASN A 126 -6.84 4.92 9.02
CA ASN A 126 -5.51 5.07 8.43
C ASN A 126 -5.59 5.54 6.96
N LEU A 127 -6.55 5.04 6.19
CA LEU A 127 -6.75 5.48 4.80
C LEU A 127 -7.30 6.91 4.70
N LYS A 128 -8.13 7.36 5.66
CA LYS A 128 -8.57 8.76 5.73
C LYS A 128 -7.41 9.73 5.94
N MET A 129 -6.39 9.34 6.71
CA MET A 129 -5.19 10.18 6.87
C MET A 129 -4.47 10.41 5.53
N TRP A 130 -4.41 9.40 4.65
CA TRP A 130 -3.86 9.55 3.31
C TRP A 130 -4.71 10.48 2.44
N GLN A 131 -6.04 10.38 2.55
CA GLN A 131 -6.96 11.27 1.87
C GLN A 131 -6.81 12.73 2.34
N GLU A 132 -6.60 12.96 3.65
CA GLU A 132 -6.38 14.30 4.22
C GLU A 132 -5.09 14.98 3.71
N VAL A 133 -4.10 14.18 3.28
CA VAL A 133 -2.87 14.70 2.66
C VAL A 133 -2.92 14.73 1.13
N ASP A 134 -4.12 14.63 0.54
CA ASP A 134 -4.39 14.80 -0.90
C ASP A 134 -3.80 13.70 -1.79
N VAL A 135 -3.75 12.47 -1.27
CA VAL A 135 -3.47 11.25 -2.06
C VAL A 135 -4.77 10.76 -2.71
N ASP A 136 -4.75 10.58 -4.04
CA ASP A 136 -5.91 10.21 -4.84
C ASP A 136 -6.22 8.72 -4.79
N ARG A 137 -5.19 7.87 -4.78
CA ARG A 137 -5.37 6.41 -4.79
C ARG A 137 -4.35 5.72 -3.90
N MET A 138 -4.78 4.58 -3.36
CA MET A 138 -3.94 3.70 -2.58
C MET A 138 -3.64 2.42 -3.34
N VAL A 139 -2.38 2.04 -3.37
CA VAL A 139 -1.86 0.80 -3.94
C VAL A 139 -1.40 -0.08 -2.79
N PHE A 140 -1.84 -1.33 -2.77
CA PHE A 140 -1.62 -2.21 -1.63
C PHE A 140 -0.63 -3.32 -1.96
N ILE A 141 0.38 -3.46 -1.11
CA ILE A 141 1.25 -4.64 -1.06
C ILE A 141 0.55 -5.67 -0.17
N ILE A 142 0.34 -6.85 -0.74
CA ILE A 142 -0.30 -7.99 -0.06
C ILE A 142 0.62 -9.21 -0.12
N ASN A 143 0.50 -10.08 0.89
CA ASN A 143 1.09 -11.41 0.96
C ASN A 143 2.58 -11.53 0.52
N THR A 144 3.44 -10.63 0.97
CA THR A 144 4.87 -10.70 0.67
C THR A 144 5.51 -11.98 1.20
N GLY A 145 6.17 -12.72 0.31
CA GLY A 145 6.83 -13.98 0.64
C GLY A 145 5.88 -15.10 1.04
N GLU A 146 4.58 -14.99 0.70
CA GLU A 146 3.57 -16.04 0.91
C GLU A 146 3.45 -16.50 2.38
N GLN A 147 3.75 -15.61 3.33
CA GLN A 147 3.76 -15.93 4.76
C GLN A 147 2.35 -16.01 5.37
N ILE A 148 1.34 -15.50 4.67
CA ILE A 148 -0.04 -15.53 5.11
C ILE A 148 -0.76 -16.64 4.30
N PRO A 149 -1.42 -17.59 4.97
CA PRO A 149 -2.20 -18.61 4.29
C PRO A 149 -3.23 -18.02 3.32
N GLN A 150 -3.39 -18.64 2.15
CA GLN A 150 -4.20 -18.12 1.05
C GLN A 150 -5.64 -17.80 1.46
N GLU A 151 -6.24 -18.66 2.28
CA GLU A 151 -7.60 -18.48 2.79
C GLU A 151 -7.74 -17.23 3.66
N ARG A 152 -6.70 -16.87 4.42
CA ARG A 152 -6.67 -15.64 5.22
C ARG A 152 -6.50 -14.41 4.33
N VAL A 153 -5.65 -14.48 3.30
CA VAL A 153 -5.53 -13.41 2.31
C VAL A 153 -6.88 -13.14 1.64
N LEU A 154 -7.57 -14.19 1.19
CA LEU A 154 -8.89 -14.06 0.56
C LEU A 154 -9.94 -13.53 1.53
N ARG A 155 -9.92 -13.92 2.82
CA ARG A 155 -10.80 -13.36 3.86
C ARG A 155 -10.52 -11.87 4.07
N SER A 156 -9.25 -11.48 4.20
CA SER A 156 -8.83 -10.08 4.32
C SER A 156 -9.32 -9.24 3.15
N LEU A 157 -9.20 -9.74 1.91
CA LEU A 157 -9.70 -9.02 0.73
C LEU A 157 -11.22 -8.87 0.73
N ARG A 158 -11.97 -9.86 1.23
CA ARG A 158 -13.44 -9.74 1.39
C ARG A 158 -13.80 -8.70 2.45
N LEU A 159 -13.17 -8.75 3.63
CA LEU A 159 -13.39 -7.76 4.68
C LEU A 159 -13.07 -6.34 4.20
N PHE A 160 -11.98 -6.17 3.45
CA PHE A 160 -11.64 -4.89 2.83
C PHE A 160 -12.73 -4.42 1.86
N ALA A 161 -13.17 -5.28 0.94
CA ALA A 161 -14.19 -4.93 -0.05
C ALA A 161 -15.57 -4.64 0.57
N GLU A 162 -15.97 -5.41 1.58
CA GLU A 162 -17.31 -5.32 2.20
C GLU A 162 -17.40 -4.21 3.24
N HIS A 163 -16.32 -3.91 3.97
CA HIS A 163 -16.37 -3.00 5.11
C HIS A 163 -15.52 -1.73 4.95
N VAL A 164 -14.40 -1.79 4.21
CA VAL A 164 -13.49 -0.64 4.08
C VAL A 164 -13.83 0.20 2.85
N MET A 165 -13.91 -0.42 1.66
CA MET A 165 -14.17 0.30 0.41
C MET A 165 -15.43 1.18 0.43
N PRO A 166 -16.58 0.74 1.01
CA PRO A 166 -17.79 1.57 1.05
C PRO A 166 -17.64 2.87 1.85
N ALA A 167 -16.64 2.99 2.72
CA ALA A 167 -16.39 4.21 3.49
C ALA A 167 -15.77 5.34 2.64
N PHE A 168 -15.17 5.00 1.49
CA PHE A 168 -14.50 5.94 0.58
C PHE A 168 -15.26 6.12 -0.73
N ASP A 169 -16.02 5.11 -1.14
CA ASP A 169 -16.66 5.08 -2.43
C ASP A 169 -18.19 5.16 -2.30
N LYS A 170 -18.71 6.40 -2.30
CA LYS A 170 -20.17 6.66 -2.28
C LYS A 170 -20.82 6.46 -3.66
N GLU A 171 -20.02 6.40 -4.72
CA GLU A 171 -20.46 6.19 -6.10
C GLU A 171 -19.96 4.86 -6.70
N ALA A 172 -19.29 4.01 -5.91
CA ALA A 172 -18.88 2.66 -6.28
C ALA A 172 -20.06 1.95 -6.94
N PRO A 173 -19.94 1.47 -8.19
CA PRO A 173 -20.95 0.56 -8.72
C PRO A 173 -21.07 -0.62 -7.77
N ALA A 174 -22.30 -0.91 -7.33
CA ALA A 174 -22.61 -2.02 -6.43
C ALA A 174 -21.88 -3.30 -6.89
N PRO A 175 -21.41 -4.15 -5.96
CA PRO A 175 -20.63 -5.34 -6.32
C PRO A 175 -21.31 -6.09 -7.45
N ARG A 176 -20.62 -6.19 -8.60
CA ARG A 176 -21.20 -6.81 -9.80
C ARG A 176 -21.67 -8.21 -9.41
N PRO A 177 -22.93 -8.59 -9.68
CA PRO A 177 -23.39 -9.94 -9.41
C PRO A 177 -22.43 -10.93 -10.07
N LYS A 178 -22.05 -11.98 -9.33
CA LYS A 178 -21.11 -13.01 -9.81
C LYS A 178 -21.47 -13.37 -11.25
N ALA A 179 -20.53 -13.15 -12.17
CA ALA A 179 -20.74 -13.46 -13.58
C ALA A 179 -21.22 -14.91 -13.67
N ARG A 180 -22.48 -15.09 -14.07
CA ARG A 180 -23.03 -16.42 -14.31
C ARG A 180 -22.18 -17.01 -15.42
N ALA A 181 -21.55 -18.16 -15.17
CA ALA A 181 -20.72 -18.84 -16.15
C ALA A 181 -21.49 -18.90 -17.48
N ARG A 182 -20.88 -18.34 -18.53
CA ARG A 182 -21.39 -18.48 -19.89
C ARG A 182 -21.54 -19.97 -20.12
N ARG A 183 -22.77 -20.47 -20.25
CA ARG A 183 -23.01 -21.83 -20.74
C ARG A 183 -22.30 -21.87 -22.09
N LEU A 184 -21.16 -22.54 -22.14
CA LEU A 184 -20.54 -22.94 -23.40
C LEU A 184 -21.61 -23.73 -24.12
N ALA A 185 -22.18 -23.16 -25.18
CA ALA A 185 -23.03 -23.90 -26.08
C ALA A 185 -22.19 -25.08 -26.56
N ARG A 186 -22.61 -26.30 -26.23
CA ARG A 186 -21.98 -27.51 -26.78
C ARG A 186 -22.09 -27.38 -28.30
N PRO A 187 -20.99 -27.56 -29.04
CA PRO A 187 -21.06 -27.52 -30.50
C PRO A 187 -22.06 -28.57 -30.98
N PRO A 188 -22.84 -28.29 -32.04
CA PRO A 188 -23.71 -29.30 -32.62
C PRO A 188 -22.83 -30.42 -33.20
N MET A 189 -23.15 -31.64 -32.80
CA MET A 189 -22.74 -32.89 -33.48
C MET A 189 -24.01 -33.42 -34.18
N PRO A 190 -23.93 -34.15 -35.31
CA PRO A 190 -22.81 -34.38 -36.22
C PRO A 190 -22.90 -33.56 -37.53
#